data_AF-A0A938U9Y4-F1
#
_entry.id   AF-A0A938U9Y4-F1
#
_cell.length_a   1.000
_cell.length_b   1.000
_cell.length_c   1.000
_cell.angle_alpha   90.00
_cell.angle_beta   90.00
_cell.angle_gamma   90.00
#
_symmetry.space_group_name_H-M   'P 1'
#
loop_
_entity.id
_entity.type
_entity.pdbx_description
1 polymer ?
#
loop_
_entity_poly.entity_id
_entity_poly.type
_entity_poly.pdbx_seq_one_letter_code
_entity_poly.pdbx_strand_id
1 'polypeptide(L)'
;MRIFTLKISLLIMGLSGIVAQIILLREFLISFLGNELTLGIILANWLILEAIGSFLIGKTVEKVKKKMEVYVFLQIFFSVALPFSVYLCRVFKTILLV
;
A
#
# COMPACT_ATOMS: atom_id res chain seq x y z
N MET A 1 -19.97 12.71 -17.30
CA MET A 1 -18.51 12.92 -17.10
C MET A 1 -18.00 12.46 -15.73
N ARG A 2 -18.56 12.88 -14.58
CA ARG A 2 -18.03 12.55 -13.23
C ARG A 2 -17.77 11.05 -12.95
N ILE A 3 -18.69 10.16 -13.31
CA ILE A 3 -18.54 8.71 -13.06
C ILE A 3 -17.38 8.08 -13.83
N PHE A 4 -17.10 8.56 -15.05
CA PHE A 4 -15.97 8.05 -15.84
C PHE A 4 -14.63 8.43 -15.21
N THR A 5 -14.52 9.68 -14.73
CA THR A 5 -13.34 10.17 -13.99
C THR A 5 -13.09 9.38 -12.70
N LEU A 6 -14.14 9.01 -11.97
CA LEU A 6 -14.00 8.19 -10.75
C LEU A 6 -13.49 6.77 -11.04
N LYS A 7 -14.02 6.13 -12.09
CA LYS A 7 -13.54 4.79 -12.51
C LYS A 7 -12.06 4.81 -12.90
N ILE A 8 -11.64 5.83 -13.64
CA ILE A 8 -10.23 6.02 -14.00
C ILE A 8 -9.38 6.23 -12.74
N SER A 9 -9.82 7.08 -11.82
CA SER A 9 -9.10 7.31 -10.56
C SER A 9 -8.94 6.04 -9.73
N LEU A 10 -9.97 5.18 -9.68
CA LEU A 10 -9.90 3.89 -9.00
C LEU A 10 -8.91 2.93 -9.67
N LEU A 11 -8.87 2.89 -11.00
CA LEU A 11 -7.87 2.12 -11.74
C LEU A 11 -6.45 2.62 -11.47
N ILE A 12 -6.23 3.93 -11.52
CA ILE A 12 -4.93 4.54 -11.22
C ILE A 12 -4.50 4.21 -9.78
N MET A 13 -5.43 4.27 -8.82
CA MET A 13 -5.15 3.88 -7.44
C MET A 13 -4.68 2.42 -7.35
N GLY A 14 -5.37 1.48 -8.01
CA GLY A 14 -4.97 0.07 -8.05
C GLY A 14 -3.59 -0.13 -8.68
N LEU A 15 -3.34 0.50 -9.83
CA LEU A 15 -2.02 0.46 -10.49
C LEU A 15 -0.92 1.02 -9.59
N SER A 16 -1.18 2.14 -8.91
CA SER A 16 -0.21 2.74 -7.98
C SER A 16 0.08 1.85 -6.78
N GLY A 17 -0.93 1.11 -6.28
CA GLY A 17 -0.76 0.10 -5.25
C GLY A 17 0.15 -1.05 -5.67
N ILE A 18 -0.01 -1.56 -6.90
CA ILE A 18 0.86 -2.59 -7.46
C ILE A 18 2.30 -2.09 -7.59
N VAL A 19 2.49 -0.86 -8.09
CA VAL A 19 3.82 -0.25 -8.18
C VAL A 19 4.46 -0.11 -6.80
N ALA A 20 3.71 0.36 -5.81
CA ALA A 20 4.15 0.46 -4.42
C ALA A 20 4.58 -0.90 -3.86
N GLN A 21 3.75 -1.92 -4.06
CA GLN A 21 4.02 -3.29 -3.63
C GLN A 21 5.32 -3.81 -4.24
N ILE A 22 5.53 -3.64 -5.55
CA ILE A 22 6.75 -4.09 -6.23
C ILE A 22 7.99 -3.36 -5.69
N ILE A 23 7.93 -2.04 -5.49
CA ILE A 23 9.06 -1.26 -4.98
C ILE A 23 9.45 -1.74 -3.57
N LEU A 24 8.48 -1.82 -2.65
CA LEU A 24 8.73 -2.23 -1.27
C LEU A 24 9.18 -3.70 -1.18
N LEU A 25 8.56 -4.58 -1.96
CA LEU A 25 8.96 -5.99 -2.03
C LEU A 25 10.43 -6.12 -2.47
N ARG A 26 10.87 -5.33 -3.46
CA ARG A 26 12.26 -5.35 -3.91
C ARG A 26 13.23 -4.88 -2.82
N GLU A 27 12.91 -3.81 -2.10
CA GLU A 27 13.76 -3.32 -1.00
C GLU A 27 13.88 -4.37 0.13
N PHE A 28 12.77 -5.04 0.48
CA PHE A 28 12.81 -6.10 1.48
C PHE A 28 13.57 -7.34 1.02
N LEU A 29 13.38 -7.79 -0.23
CA LEU A 29 14.13 -8.94 -0.75
C LEU A 29 15.64 -8.71 -0.74
N ILE A 30 16.09 -7.49 -1.06
CA ILE A 30 17.51 -7.15 -0.97
C ILE A 30 18.01 -7.20 0.49
N SER A 31 17.16 -6.83 1.45
CA SER A 31 17.50 -6.82 2.88
C SER A 31 17.58 -8.22 3.49
N PHE A 32 16.75 -9.15 3.01
CA PHE A 32 16.64 -10.52 3.53
C PHE A 32 17.34 -11.59 2.67
N LEU A 33 18.26 -11.19 1.79
CA LEU A 33 18.98 -12.12 0.90
C LEU A 33 18.03 -13.01 0.09
N GLY A 34 17.02 -12.37 -0.50
CA GLY A 34 15.86 -12.90 -1.23
C GLY A 34 15.82 -14.41 -1.52
N ASN A 35 14.81 -15.07 -0.96
CA ASN A 35 14.41 -16.42 -1.34
C ASN A 35 12.88 -16.46 -1.56
N GLU A 36 12.37 -17.54 -2.18
CA GLU A 36 10.94 -17.70 -2.51
C GLU A 36 10.04 -17.72 -1.27
N LEU A 37 10.51 -18.30 -0.16
CA LEU A 37 9.79 -18.35 1.11
C LEU A 37 9.63 -16.94 1.72
N THR A 38 10.69 -16.13 1.69
CA THR A 38 10.69 -14.73 2.15
C THR A 38 9.69 -13.90 1.36
N LEU A 39 9.65 -14.08 0.03
CA LEU A 39 8.65 -13.43 -0.83
C LEU A 39 7.22 -13.84 -0.41
N GLY A 40 6.99 -15.13 -0.20
CA GLY A 40 5.71 -15.66 0.27
C GLY A 40 5.27 -15.06 1.61
N ILE A 41 6.17 -14.98 2.59
CA ILE A 41 5.89 -14.42 3.91
C ILE A 41 5.58 -12.91 3.83
N ILE A 42 6.36 -12.14 3.07
CA ILE A 42 6.12 -10.69 2.90
C ILE A 42 4.74 -10.46 2.27
N LEU A 43 4.41 -11.18 1.20
CA LEU A 43 3.11 -11.07 0.54
C LEU A 43 1.95 -11.53 1.43
N ALA A 44 2.13 -12.63 2.18
CA ALA A 44 1.12 -13.10 3.11
C ALA A 44 0.82 -12.06 4.19
N ASN A 45 1.86 -11.47 4.79
CA ASN A 45 1.70 -10.40 5.78
C ASN A 45 0.99 -9.17 5.18
N TRP A 46 1.36 -8.77 3.95
CA TRP A 46 0.70 -7.68 3.24
C TRP A 46 -0.80 -7.94 3.04
N LEU A 47 -1.15 -9.10 2.50
CA LEU A 47 -2.54 -9.45 2.18
C LEU A 47 -3.40 -9.65 3.42
N ILE A 48 -2.85 -10.18 4.52
CA ILE A 48 -3.56 -10.28 5.80
C ILE A 48 -3.93 -8.89 6.31
N LEU A 49 -2.99 -7.95 6.30
CA LEU A 49 -3.25 -6.57 6.71
C LEU A 49 -4.28 -5.88 5.81
N GLU A 50 -4.21 -6.11 4.50
CA GLU A 50 -5.18 -5.57 3.54
C GLU A 50 -6.59 -6.13 3.77
N ALA A 51 -6.71 -7.44 4.02
CA ALA A 51 -7.96 -8.10 4.34
C ALA A 51 -8.57 -7.56 5.65
N ILE A 52 -7.75 -7.44 6.71
CA ILE A 52 -8.18 -6.88 8.01
C ILE A 52 -8.63 -5.42 7.83
N GLY A 53 -7.83 -4.61 7.13
CA GLY A 53 -8.15 -3.21 6.88
C GLY A 53 -9.47 -3.05 6.10
N SER A 54 -9.65 -3.83 5.04
CA SER A 54 -10.89 -3.84 4.25
C SER A 54 -12.10 -4.28 5.07
N PHE A 55 -11.96 -5.30 5.92
CA PHE A 55 -13.05 -5.78 6.78
C PHE A 55 -13.47 -4.76 7.85
N LEU A 56 -12.50 -4.16 8.54
CA LEU A 56 -12.76 -3.20 9.62
C LEU A 56 -13.28 -1.86 9.07
N ILE A 57 -12.64 -1.34 8.03
CA ILE A 57 -12.96 -0.02 7.49
C ILE A 57 -14.15 -0.09 6.54
N GLY A 58 -14.32 -1.17 5.79
CA GLY A 58 -15.39 -1.35 4.80
C GLY A 58 -16.79 -1.13 5.36
N LYS A 59 -17.07 -1.62 6.58
CA LYS A 59 -18.35 -1.39 7.28
C LYS A 59 -18.57 0.07 7.71
N THR A 60 -17.49 0.83 7.88
CA THR A 60 -17.54 2.24 8.32
C THR A 60 -17.73 3.19 7.14
N VAL A 61 -17.30 2.81 5.93
CA VAL A 61 -17.41 3.62 4.71
C VAL A 61 -18.87 3.97 4.37
N GLU A 62 -19.83 3.09 4.66
CA GLU A 62 -21.26 3.37 4.42
C GLU A 62 -21.79 4.53 5.26
N LYS A 63 -21.24 4.74 6.46
CA LYS A 63 -21.63 5.79 7.41
C LYS A 63 -20.98 7.14 7.11
N VAL A 64 -20.00 7.20 6.19
CA VAL A 64 -19.27 8.42 5.85
C VAL A 64 -20.13 9.32 4.97
N LYS A 65 -20.48 10.51 5.47
CA LYS A 65 -21.25 11.52 4.73
C LYS A 65 -20.48 12.11 3.54
N LYS A 66 -19.15 12.28 3.68
CA LYS A 66 -18.26 12.95 2.71
C LYS A 66 -17.30 11.98 2.00
N LYS A 67 -17.86 10.98 1.30
CA LYS A 67 -17.09 9.87 0.68
C LYS A 67 -15.98 10.37 -0.28
N MET A 68 -16.27 11.41 -1.06
CA MET A 68 -15.32 11.98 -2.01
C MET A 68 -14.14 12.67 -1.35
N GLU A 69 -14.38 13.47 -0.30
CA GLU A 69 -13.31 14.16 0.44
C GLU A 69 -12.37 13.16 1.12
N VAL A 70 -12.95 12.12 1.73
CA VAL A 70 -12.19 11.03 2.36
C VAL A 70 -11.36 10.27 1.34
N TYR A 71 -11.91 9.99 0.15
CA TYR A 71 -11.16 9.31 -0.91
C TYR A 71 -9.94 10.13 -1.39
N VAL A 72 -10.11 11.44 -1.61
CA VAL A 72 -9.01 12.33 -1.98
C VAL A 72 -7.97 12.40 -0.86
N PHE A 73 -8.41 12.52 0.39
CA PHE A 73 -7.51 12.50 1.56
C PHE A 73 -6.69 11.20 1.62
N LEU A 74 -7.33 10.03 1.40
CA LEU A 74 -6.64 8.74 1.38
C LEU A 74 -5.62 8.63 0.25
N GLN A 75 -5.91 9.20 -0.93
CA GLN A 75 -4.93 9.24 -2.02
C GLN A 75 -3.70 10.09 -1.68
N ILE A 76 -3.91 11.27 -1.08
CA ILE A 76 -2.81 12.13 -0.64
C ILE A 76 -2.00 11.42 0.45
N PHE A 77 -2.69 10.82 1.42
CA PHE A 77 -2.06 10.04 2.48
C PHE A 77 -1.21 8.91 1.90
N PHE A 78 -1.75 8.12 0.96
CA PHE A 78 -1.02 7.07 0.26
C PHE A 78 0.24 7.61 -0.46
N SER A 79 0.10 8.74 -1.16
CA SER A 79 1.21 9.38 -1.88
C SER A 79 2.35 9.82 -0.96
N VAL A 80 2.06 10.24 0.27
CA VAL A 80 3.07 10.63 1.27
C VAL A 80 3.61 9.42 2.02
N ALA A 81 2.75 8.44 2.30
CA ALA A 81 3.15 7.20 2.99
C ALA A 81 4.15 6.38 2.17
N LEU A 82 4.07 6.41 0.84
CA LEU A 82 4.96 5.66 -0.04
C LEU A 82 6.44 6.05 0.10
N PRO A 83 6.87 7.31 -0.11
CA PRO A 83 8.27 7.71 0.06
C PRO A 83 8.75 7.48 1.50
N PHE A 84 7.88 7.70 2.49
CA PHE A 84 8.20 7.41 3.89
C PHE A 84 8.47 5.92 4.12
N SER A 85 7.65 5.03 3.54
CA SER A 85 7.83 3.58 3.64
C SER A 85 9.11 3.11 2.97
N VAL A 86 9.46 3.68 1.81
CA VAL A 86 10.73 3.40 1.12
C VAL A 86 11.92 3.86 1.97
N TYR A 87 11.84 5.03 2.59
CA TYR A 87 12.86 5.53 3.50
C TYR A 87 13.06 4.57 4.69
N LEU A 88 11.96 4.13 5.33
CA LEU A 88 12.02 3.15 6.42
C LEU A 88 12.64 1.82 5.98
N CYS A 89 12.31 1.32 4.79
CA CYS A 89 12.92 0.09 4.26
C CYS A 89 14.44 0.24 4.11
N ARG A 90 14.91 1.41 3.64
CA ARG A 90 16.35 1.67 3.50
C ARG A 90 17.06 1.75 4.85
N VAL A 91 16.46 2.43 5.83
CA VAL A 91 17.02 2.50 7.20
C VAL A 91 17.07 1.11 7.82
N PHE A 92 16.00 0.33 7.67
CA PHE A 92 15.93 -1.05 8.16
C PHE A 92 17.02 -1.93 7.55
N LYS A 93 17.23 -1.82 6.23
CA LYS A 93 18.33 -2.50 5.53
C LYS A 93 19.69 -2.12 6.10
N THR A 94 19.94 -0.82 6.31
CA THR A 94 21.21 -0.35 6.90
C THR A 94 21.43 -0.93 8.29
N ILE A 95 20.38 -1.01 9.12
CA ILE A 95 20.48 -1.58 10.47
C ILE A 95 20.80 -3.09 10.43
N LEU A 96 20.21 -3.83 9.49
CA LEU A 96 20.44 -5.28 9.36
C LEU A 96 21.82 -5.64 8.80
N LEU A 97 22.41 -4.78 7.98
CA LEU A 97 23.69 -5.02 7.30
C LEU A 97 24.90 -4.42 8.03
N VAL A 98 24.68 -3.71 9.14
CA VAL A 98 25.70 -3.25 10.09
C VAL A 98 25.88 -4.33 11.16
#